data_AF-Q4TFT3-F1
#
_entry.id   AF-Q4TFT3-F1
#
_cell.length_a   1.000
_cell.length_b   1.000
_cell.length_c   1.000
_cell.angle_alpha   90.00
_cell.angle_beta   90.00
_cell.angle_gamma   90.00
#
_symmetry.space_group_name_H-M   'P 1'
#
loop_
_entity.id
_entity.type
_entity.pdbx_description
1 polymer ?
#
loop_
_entity_poly.entity_id
_entity_poly.type
_entity_poly.pdbx_seq_one_letter_code
_entity_poly.pdbx_strand_id
1 'polypeptide(L)'
;VLFLTITVFVKDRNHRLHHHRSLMAVAPASLADKIIVLDGDDDGEEESLSASCSVSTSIQPQAEVFQPKVQQPVASPITQWPCVSARREPHVLQAENERLFGEFVDHCLADTTDCPEVLDYLKTRHAKASPEYLCSVEFRNTLGHCLSRAQAHRSKTFVYINELCTVLTQHAAKKRQ
;
A
#
# COMPACT_ATOMS: atom_id res chain seq x y z
N VAL A 1 12.84 11.86 -17.67
CA VAL A 1 12.11 11.57 -18.92
C VAL A 1 11.09 10.46 -18.72
N LEU A 2 11.46 9.21 -18.39
CA LEU A 2 10.47 8.12 -18.31
C LEU A 2 9.43 8.23 -17.18
N PHE A 3 9.79 8.80 -16.01
CA PHE A 3 8.81 9.14 -14.97
C PHE A 3 7.78 10.17 -15.45
N LEU A 4 8.24 11.18 -16.22
CA LEU A 4 7.33 12.11 -16.89
C LEU A 4 6.51 11.37 -17.96
N THR A 5 7.10 10.44 -18.72
CA THR A 5 6.37 9.63 -19.70
C THR A 5 5.27 8.80 -19.04
N ILE A 6 5.55 8.08 -17.96
CA ILE A 6 4.53 7.31 -17.22
C ILE A 6 3.45 8.25 -16.68
N THR A 7 3.83 9.36 -16.05
CA THR A 7 2.87 10.32 -15.49
C THR A 7 2.00 10.98 -16.57
N VAL A 8 2.59 11.37 -17.70
CA VAL A 8 1.90 11.95 -18.85
C VAL A 8 1.01 10.91 -19.52
N PHE A 9 1.45 9.66 -19.63
CA PHE A 9 0.66 8.57 -20.19
C PHE A 9 -0.51 8.17 -19.28
N VAL A 10 -0.30 8.15 -17.96
CA VAL A 10 -1.37 7.98 -16.96
C VAL A 10 -2.39 9.12 -17.10
N LYS A 11 -1.93 10.36 -17.24
CA LYS A 11 -2.78 11.54 -17.40
C LYS A 11 -3.60 11.47 -18.69
N ASP A 12 -2.97 11.10 -19.81
CA ASP A 12 -3.60 10.96 -21.13
C ASP A 12 -4.65 9.82 -21.15
N ARG A 13 -4.30 8.63 -20.65
CA ARG A 13 -5.28 7.53 -20.51
C ARG A 13 -6.43 7.88 -19.58
N ASN A 14 -6.17 8.55 -18.45
CA ASN A 14 -7.22 8.96 -17.53
C ASN A 14 -8.20 9.93 -18.23
N HIS A 15 -7.67 10.88 -19.01
CA HIS A 15 -8.48 11.77 -19.84
C HIS A 15 -9.28 11.00 -20.91
N ARG A 16 -8.67 10.03 -21.59
CA ARG A 16 -9.34 9.18 -22.59
C ARG A 16 -10.44 8.30 -21.98
N LEU A 17 -10.22 7.75 -20.80
CA LEU A 17 -11.21 6.94 -20.07
C LEU A 17 -12.39 7.81 -19.62
N HIS A 18 -12.13 9.03 -19.14
CA HIS A 18 -13.19 10.00 -18.82
C HIS A 18 -13.97 10.40 -20.08
N HIS A 19 -13.29 10.65 -21.20
CA HIS A 19 -13.95 10.98 -22.46
C HIS A 19 -14.81 9.83 -22.99
N HIS A 20 -14.33 8.58 -22.89
CA HIS A 20 -15.11 7.40 -23.31
C HIS A 20 -16.32 7.14 -22.38
N ARG A 21 -16.19 7.37 -21.07
CA ARG A 21 -17.32 7.31 -20.13
C ARG A 21 -18.35 8.42 -20.38
N SER A 22 -17.92 9.58 -20.87
CA SER A 22 -18.80 10.71 -21.19
C SER A 22 -19.65 10.48 -22.45
N LEU A 23 -19.17 9.70 -23.41
CA LEU A 23 -19.89 9.44 -24.68
C LEU A 23 -21.04 8.42 -24.59
N MET A 24 -21.25 7.77 -23.44
CA MET A 24 -22.35 6.80 -23.24
C MET A 24 -23.55 7.33 -22.43
N ALA A 25 -23.62 8.64 -22.17
CA ALA A 25 -24.76 9.26 -21.50
C ALA A 25 -25.55 10.16 -22.46
N VAL A 26 -26.29 9.56 -23.40
CA VAL A 26 -27.40 10.24 -24.09
C VAL A 26 -28.62 9.35 -24.03
N ALA A 27 -29.50 9.64 -23.07
CA ALA A 27 -30.90 9.25 -23.11
C ALA A 27 -31.73 10.56 -22.97
N PRO A 28 -32.63 10.89 -23.89
CA PRO A 28 -33.55 12.00 -23.69
C PRO A 28 -34.74 11.46 -22.87
N ALA A 29 -34.90 11.95 -21.64
CA ALA A 29 -36.12 11.73 -20.87
C ALA A 29 -36.81 13.07 -20.60
N SER A 30 -38.05 13.12 -21.05
CA SER A 30 -38.97 14.25 -21.13
C SER A 30 -39.24 14.96 -19.80
N LEU A 31 -39.43 16.27 -19.89
CA LEU A 31 -39.92 17.21 -18.88
C LEU A 31 -41.30 16.78 -18.34
N ALA A 32 -41.44 16.70 -17.02
CA ALA A 32 -42.73 16.86 -16.35
C ALA A 32 -42.52 17.39 -14.92
N ASP A 33 -42.77 18.69 -14.77
CA ASP A 33 -42.94 19.39 -13.49
C ASP A 33 -43.92 18.66 -12.56
N LYS A 34 -43.43 18.32 -11.37
CA LYS A 34 -44.23 18.14 -10.15
C LYS A 34 -43.48 18.76 -8.98
N ILE A 35 -43.65 20.06 -8.84
CA ILE A 35 -43.22 20.84 -7.67
C ILE A 35 -44.08 20.38 -6.49
N ILE A 36 -43.45 19.78 -5.47
CA ILE A 36 -44.09 19.52 -4.18
C ILE A 36 -43.61 20.62 -3.24
N VAL A 37 -44.51 21.55 -2.94
CA VAL A 37 -44.34 22.52 -1.85
C VAL A 37 -44.77 21.83 -0.57
N LEU A 38 -43.85 21.65 0.37
CA LEU A 38 -44.19 21.39 1.77
C LEU A 38 -43.82 22.66 2.55
N ASP A 39 -44.86 23.39 2.90
CA ASP A 39 -44.88 24.50 3.84
C ASP A 39 -45.12 23.93 5.25
N GLY A 40 -44.41 24.45 6.26
CA GLY A 40 -44.82 24.38 7.67
C GLY A 40 -43.87 23.69 8.67
N ASP A 41 -43.18 24.53 9.45
CA ASP A 41 -42.75 24.45 10.87
C ASP A 41 -41.82 23.30 11.36
N ASP A 42 -40.63 23.62 11.90
CA ASP A 42 -40.31 23.95 13.31
C ASP A 42 -40.36 22.66 14.19
N ASP A 43 -39.34 22.20 14.91
CA ASP A 43 -38.32 22.85 15.74
C ASP A 43 -37.08 21.91 15.84
N GLY A 44 -35.95 22.47 16.26
CA GLY A 44 -34.64 21.83 16.21
C GLY A 44 -34.35 20.77 17.29
N GLU A 45 -33.51 19.80 16.93
CA GLU A 45 -32.67 19.06 17.87
C GLU A 45 -31.33 18.69 17.20
N GLU A 46 -30.33 19.50 17.51
CA GLU A 46 -28.94 19.39 17.09
C GLU A 46 -28.10 18.75 18.20
N GLU A 47 -27.87 17.44 18.13
CA GLU A 47 -26.98 16.74 19.06
C GLU A 47 -25.51 16.99 18.66
N SER A 48 -24.97 18.13 19.06
CA SER A 48 -23.54 18.44 19.00
C SER A 48 -22.83 17.91 20.25
N LEU A 49 -22.10 16.82 20.08
CA LEU A 49 -21.15 16.30 21.08
C LEU A 49 -19.93 17.22 21.15
N SER A 50 -19.96 18.20 22.05
CA SER A 50 -18.79 18.99 22.46
C SER A 50 -18.58 18.85 23.96
N ALA A 51 -17.60 18.04 24.36
CA ALA A 51 -17.03 18.08 25.70
C ALA A 51 -15.55 18.46 25.58
N SER A 52 -15.27 19.75 25.82
CA SER A 52 -13.97 20.18 26.31
C SER A 52 -14.12 20.43 27.80
N CYS A 53 -13.27 19.79 28.62
CA CYS A 53 -12.85 20.36 29.88
C CYS A 53 -11.43 19.91 30.20
N SER A 54 -10.54 20.90 30.23
CA SER A 54 -9.21 20.81 30.79
C SER A 54 -9.31 20.58 32.30
N VAL A 55 -8.45 19.71 32.85
CA VAL A 55 -8.00 19.82 34.25
C VAL A 55 -6.55 19.34 34.34
N SER A 56 -5.68 20.26 34.76
CA SER A 56 -4.33 19.99 35.25
C SER A 56 -4.38 19.75 36.75
N THR A 57 -3.58 18.80 37.27
CA THR A 57 -2.90 18.74 38.59
C THR A 57 -2.45 17.29 38.85
N SER A 58 -1.17 16.94 38.66
CA SER A 58 -0.05 17.04 39.61
C SER A 58 -0.28 16.31 40.95
N ILE A 59 0.09 15.02 41.05
CA ILE A 59 0.54 14.38 42.30
C ILE A 59 1.64 13.33 41.99
N GLN A 60 2.71 13.37 42.78
CA GLN A 60 3.94 12.59 42.74
C GLN A 60 3.75 11.09 43.10
N PRO A 61 4.64 10.18 42.66
CA PRO A 61 4.79 8.85 43.27
C PRO A 61 5.89 8.86 44.35
N GLN A 62 5.53 8.50 45.59
CA GLN A 62 6.48 8.15 46.63
C GLN A 62 7.01 6.72 46.42
N ALA A 63 8.32 6.59 46.62
CA ALA A 63 9.06 5.34 46.73
C ALA A 63 8.57 4.51 47.93
N GLU A 64 8.91 3.22 47.95
CA GLU A 64 9.61 2.56 49.07
C GLU A 64 10.02 1.14 48.63
N VAL A 65 11.21 0.77 49.09
CA VAL A 65 12.09 -0.32 48.64
C VAL A 65 11.83 -1.58 49.45
N PHE A 66 11.71 -2.76 48.82
CA PHE A 66 12.02 -4.04 49.49
C PHE A 66 12.51 -5.12 48.50
N GLN A 67 13.80 -5.45 48.59
CA GLN A 67 14.39 -6.78 48.39
C GLN A 67 15.16 -7.12 49.70
N PRO A 68 15.71 -8.33 49.96
CA PRO A 68 15.84 -9.55 49.14
C PRO A 68 15.63 -10.90 49.89
N LYS A 69 15.43 -12.02 49.17
CA LYS A 69 16.05 -13.32 49.56
C LYS A 69 16.16 -14.31 48.39
N VAL A 70 17.35 -14.87 48.29
CA VAL A 70 17.93 -15.82 47.33
C VAL A 70 17.34 -17.23 47.45
N GLN A 71 17.08 -17.93 46.32
CA GLN A 71 17.21 -19.40 46.21
C GLN A 71 17.23 -19.93 44.75
N GLN A 72 18.41 -20.47 44.39
CA GLN A 72 18.81 -21.54 43.46
C GLN A 72 18.31 -21.67 41.99
N PRO A 73 19.24 -22.01 41.05
CA PRO A 73 18.93 -22.37 39.67
C PRO A 73 18.61 -23.88 39.55
N VAL A 74 17.38 -24.23 39.19
CA VAL A 74 17.06 -25.57 38.66
C VAL A 74 17.38 -25.58 37.18
N ALA A 75 18.41 -26.35 36.83
CA ALA A 75 18.77 -26.68 35.46
C ALA A 75 17.60 -27.41 34.79
N SER A 76 16.91 -26.70 33.91
CA SER A 76 15.97 -27.31 32.97
C SER A 76 16.76 -27.79 31.76
N PRO A 77 16.63 -29.06 31.32
CA PRO A 77 17.25 -29.51 30.09
C PRO A 77 16.62 -28.75 28.93
N ILE A 78 17.44 -27.90 28.29
CA ILE A 78 17.08 -27.23 27.05
C ILE A 78 16.80 -28.35 26.04
N THR A 79 15.53 -28.59 25.75
CA THR A 79 15.12 -29.25 24.50
C THR A 79 15.62 -28.36 23.38
N GLN A 80 16.85 -28.60 22.93
CA GLN A 80 17.37 -28.05 21.68
C GLN A 80 16.53 -28.67 20.58
N TRP A 81 15.42 -28.00 20.27
CA TRP A 81 14.83 -28.10 18.96
C TRP A 81 15.94 -27.71 17.97
N PRO A 82 16.28 -28.58 17.01
CA PRO A 82 17.28 -28.25 16.01
C PRO A 82 16.67 -27.13 15.16
N CYS A 83 16.97 -25.89 15.52
CA CYS A 83 16.63 -24.71 14.72
C CYS A 83 17.55 -24.69 13.49
N VAL A 84 17.28 -25.59 12.56
CA VAL A 84 17.92 -25.67 11.25
C VAL A 84 17.14 -24.75 10.29
N SER A 85 17.13 -23.44 10.54
CA SER A 85 16.41 -22.53 9.62
C SER A 85 17.10 -21.19 9.34
N ALA A 86 18.10 -20.77 10.11
CA ALA A 86 18.73 -19.46 9.92
C ALA A 86 19.42 -19.23 8.56
N ARG A 87 19.72 -20.28 7.78
CA ARG A 87 20.34 -20.17 6.45
C ARG A 87 19.41 -20.43 5.25
N ARG A 88 18.21 -20.96 5.46
CA ARG A 88 17.25 -21.24 4.36
C ARG A 88 16.25 -20.12 4.14
N GLU A 89 15.98 -19.35 5.19
CA GLU A 89 15.01 -18.26 5.20
C GLU A 89 15.23 -17.21 4.08
N PRO A 90 16.45 -16.70 3.83
CA PRO A 90 16.66 -15.70 2.77
C PRO A 90 16.44 -16.25 1.36
N HIS A 91 16.76 -17.52 1.11
CA HIS A 91 16.55 -18.15 -0.20
C HIS A 91 15.08 -18.45 -0.46
N VAL A 92 14.32 -18.84 0.57
CA VAL A 92 12.87 -19.05 0.46
C VAL A 92 12.15 -17.72 0.20
N LEU A 93 12.53 -16.68 0.94
CA LEU A 93 11.93 -15.35 0.79
C LEU A 93 12.23 -14.72 -0.57
N GLN A 94 13.46 -14.86 -1.07
CA GLN A 94 13.83 -14.38 -2.41
C GLN A 94 12.97 -15.03 -3.50
N ALA A 95 12.83 -16.37 -3.49
CA ALA A 95 12.04 -17.07 -4.48
C ALA A 95 10.55 -16.66 -4.44
N GLU A 96 10.00 -16.46 -3.25
CA GLU A 96 8.63 -15.98 -3.10
C GLU A 96 8.47 -14.54 -3.62
N ASN A 97 9.45 -13.67 -3.37
CA ASN A 97 9.44 -12.31 -3.88
C ASN A 97 9.50 -12.26 -5.42
N GLU A 98 10.33 -13.11 -6.04
CA GLU A 98 10.38 -13.25 -7.50
C GLU A 98 9.05 -13.75 -8.06
N ARG A 99 8.42 -14.74 -7.40
CA ARG A 99 7.10 -15.25 -7.78
C ARG A 99 6.03 -14.18 -7.72
N LEU A 100 5.96 -13.44 -6.60
CA LEU A 100 5.02 -12.33 -6.42
C LEU A 100 5.25 -11.22 -7.45
N PHE A 101 6.50 -10.98 -7.85
CA PHE A 101 6.81 -9.94 -8.83
C PHE A 101 6.32 -10.36 -10.22
N GLY A 102 6.51 -11.63 -10.59
CA GLY A 102 5.92 -12.22 -11.78
C GLY A 102 4.40 -12.09 -11.79
N GLU A 103 3.73 -12.45 -10.69
CA GLU A 103 2.27 -12.33 -10.54
C GLU A 103 1.78 -10.89 -10.72
N PHE A 104 2.50 -9.91 -10.17
CA PHE A 104 2.19 -8.49 -10.37
C PHE A 104 2.33 -8.06 -11.83
N VAL A 105 3.40 -8.47 -12.49
CA VAL A 105 3.63 -8.14 -13.91
C VAL A 105 2.55 -8.76 -14.80
N ASP A 106 2.22 -10.03 -14.58
CA ASP A 106 1.20 -10.73 -15.34
C ASP A 106 -0.19 -10.11 -15.14
N HIS A 107 -0.53 -9.74 -13.90
CA HIS A 107 -1.76 -9.02 -13.61
C HIS A 107 -1.85 -7.68 -14.35
N CYS A 108 -0.75 -6.95 -14.43
CA CYS A 108 -0.69 -5.65 -15.11
C CYS A 108 -0.72 -5.75 -16.65
N LEU A 109 -0.46 -6.92 -17.23
CA LEU A 109 -0.36 -7.09 -18.68
C LEU A 109 -1.65 -6.71 -19.40
N ALA A 110 -2.80 -7.09 -18.85
CA ALA A 110 -4.11 -6.81 -19.44
C ALA A 110 -4.44 -5.31 -19.50
N ASP A 111 -3.93 -4.53 -18.55
CA ASP A 111 -4.20 -3.08 -18.46
C ASP A 111 -3.14 -2.22 -19.20
N THR A 112 -2.07 -2.85 -19.70
CA THR A 112 -0.89 -2.17 -20.30
C THR A 112 -0.71 -2.50 -21.79
N THR A 113 -1.72 -3.08 -22.45
CA THR A 113 -1.64 -3.49 -23.87
C THR A 113 -1.29 -2.36 -24.83
N ASP A 114 -1.72 -1.13 -24.56
CA ASP A 114 -1.40 0.03 -25.42
C ASP A 114 -0.01 0.63 -25.15
N CYS A 115 0.66 0.20 -24.08
CA CYS A 115 1.99 0.69 -23.68
C CYS A 115 2.79 -0.37 -22.92
N PRO A 116 3.18 -1.47 -23.60
CA PRO A 116 3.91 -2.56 -22.98
C PRO A 116 5.29 -2.14 -22.46
N GLU A 117 5.84 -1.01 -22.95
CA GLU A 117 7.13 -0.44 -22.50
C GLU A 117 7.12 -0.10 -21.01
N VAL A 118 5.94 0.11 -20.41
CA VAL A 118 5.82 0.37 -18.97
C VAL A 118 6.26 -0.84 -18.14
N LEU A 119 5.98 -2.06 -18.62
CA LEU A 119 6.37 -3.28 -17.93
C LEU A 119 7.86 -3.60 -18.13
N ASP A 120 8.40 -3.31 -19.31
CA ASP A 120 9.85 -3.41 -19.56
C ASP A 120 10.64 -2.48 -18.64
N TYR A 121 10.14 -1.25 -18.46
CA TYR A 121 10.72 -0.31 -17.51
C TYR A 121 10.67 -0.81 -16.07
N LEU A 122 9.52 -1.35 -15.64
CA LEU A 122 9.37 -1.93 -14.30
C LEU A 122 10.37 -3.06 -14.08
N LYS A 123 10.50 -3.99 -15.04
CA LYS A 123 11.50 -5.08 -15.00
C LYS A 123 12.92 -4.56 -14.95
N THR A 124 13.24 -3.53 -15.73
CA THR A 124 14.55 -2.86 -15.70
C THR A 124 14.83 -2.22 -14.34
N ARG A 125 13.82 -1.65 -13.67
CA ARG A 125 13.95 -1.11 -12.32
C ARG A 125 14.17 -2.20 -11.28
N HIS A 126 13.43 -3.31 -11.38
CA HIS A 126 13.63 -4.48 -10.53
C HIS A 126 15.06 -5.02 -10.66
N ALA A 127 15.56 -5.22 -11.88
CA ALA A 127 16.91 -5.72 -12.12
C ALA A 127 18.02 -4.79 -11.60
N LYS A 128 17.73 -3.50 -11.40
CA LYS A 128 18.68 -2.51 -10.87
C LYS A 128 18.57 -2.29 -9.36
N ALA A 129 17.54 -2.82 -8.71
CA ALA A 129 17.38 -2.75 -7.26
C ALA A 129 18.48 -3.56 -6.57
N SER A 130 18.81 -3.18 -5.33
CA SER A 130 19.82 -3.88 -4.55
C SER A 130 19.34 -5.29 -4.21
N PRO A 131 20.21 -6.32 -4.30
CA PRO A 131 19.85 -7.68 -3.92
C PRO A 131 19.35 -7.78 -2.47
N GLU A 132 19.92 -6.98 -1.57
CA GLU A 132 19.50 -6.91 -0.17
C GLU A 132 18.04 -6.48 -0.03
N TYR A 133 17.59 -5.50 -0.83
CA TYR A 133 16.19 -5.09 -0.84
C TYR A 133 15.29 -6.15 -1.49
N LEU A 134 15.71 -6.74 -2.61
CA LEU A 134 14.91 -7.76 -3.31
C LEU A 134 14.69 -9.02 -2.47
N CYS A 135 15.64 -9.37 -1.59
CA CYS A 135 15.51 -10.50 -0.66
C CYS A 135 14.86 -10.10 0.68
N SER A 136 14.34 -8.88 0.81
CA SER A 136 13.78 -8.39 2.07
C SER A 136 12.27 -8.65 2.22
N VAL A 137 11.81 -8.66 3.47
CA VAL A 137 10.38 -8.63 3.79
C VAL A 137 9.73 -7.28 3.46
N GLU A 138 10.54 -6.21 3.41
CA GLU A 138 10.07 -4.88 3.03
C GLU A 138 9.59 -4.87 1.58
N PHE A 139 10.38 -5.42 0.66
CA PHE A 139 9.97 -5.57 -0.72
C PHE A 139 8.71 -6.44 -0.86
N ARG A 140 8.65 -7.57 -0.15
CA ARG A 140 7.46 -8.44 -0.12
C ARG A 140 6.20 -7.67 0.26
N ASN A 141 6.28 -6.84 1.30
CA ASN A 141 5.16 -6.05 1.80
C ASN A 141 4.73 -4.97 0.80
N THR A 142 5.69 -4.21 0.25
CA THR A 142 5.42 -3.21 -0.78
C THR A 142 4.75 -3.83 -2.00
N LEU A 143 5.28 -4.96 -2.48
CA LEU A 143 4.78 -5.67 -3.64
C LEU A 143 3.39 -6.28 -3.41
N GLY A 144 3.20 -6.96 -2.27
CA GLY A 144 1.90 -7.53 -1.90
C GLY A 144 0.81 -6.46 -1.75
N HIS A 145 1.17 -5.29 -1.23
CA HIS A 145 0.28 -4.14 -1.15
C HIS A 145 -0.09 -3.59 -2.55
N CYS A 146 0.90 -3.41 -3.43
CA CYS A 146 0.66 -2.98 -4.81
C CYS A 146 -0.22 -3.99 -5.57
N LEU A 147 0.04 -5.29 -5.42
CA LEU A 147 -0.71 -6.36 -6.07
C LEU A 147 -2.17 -6.40 -5.60
N SER A 148 -2.40 -6.41 -4.29
CA SER A 148 -3.76 -6.43 -3.73
C SER A 148 -4.58 -5.22 -4.21
N ARG A 149 -3.98 -4.03 -4.26
CA ARG A 149 -4.65 -2.82 -4.73
C ARG A 149 -4.87 -2.81 -6.24
N ALA A 150 -3.92 -3.31 -7.03
CA ALA A 150 -4.08 -3.45 -8.48
C ALA A 150 -5.19 -4.46 -8.82
N GLN A 151 -5.33 -5.52 -8.02
CA GLN A 151 -6.41 -6.49 -8.16
C GLN A 151 -7.78 -5.88 -7.82
N ALA A 152 -7.87 -5.10 -6.74
CA ALA A 152 -9.10 -4.43 -6.33
C ALA A 152 -9.49 -3.23 -7.23
N HIS A 153 -8.50 -2.55 -7.83
CA HIS A 153 -8.70 -1.28 -8.53
C HIS A 153 -7.93 -1.20 -9.85
N ARG A 154 -8.35 -2.00 -10.85
CA ARG A 154 -7.77 -2.05 -12.21
C ARG A 154 -7.59 -0.68 -12.87
N SER A 155 -8.52 0.27 -12.66
CA SER A 155 -8.42 1.62 -13.23
C SER A 155 -7.22 2.43 -12.73
N LYS A 156 -6.58 1.98 -11.65
CA LYS A 156 -5.39 2.60 -11.04
C LYS A 156 -4.12 1.78 -11.25
N THR A 157 -4.12 0.74 -12.11
CA THR A 157 -2.96 -0.13 -12.34
C THR A 157 -1.66 0.65 -12.58
N PHE A 158 -1.68 1.69 -13.42
CA PHE A 158 -0.49 2.51 -13.67
C PHE A 158 0.02 3.30 -12.46
N VAL A 159 -0.86 3.66 -11.52
CA VAL A 159 -0.45 4.32 -10.26
C VAL A 159 0.36 3.34 -9.42
N TYR A 160 -0.08 2.08 -9.33
CA TYR A 160 0.62 1.04 -8.57
C TYR A 160 1.93 0.61 -9.23
N ILE A 161 1.96 0.54 -10.57
CA ILE A 161 3.22 0.35 -11.31
C ILE A 161 4.20 1.48 -11.00
N ASN A 162 3.75 2.73 -10.98
CA ASN A 162 4.59 3.88 -10.69
C ASN A 162 5.08 3.89 -9.23
N GLU A 163 4.21 3.56 -8.28
CA GLU A 163 4.55 3.40 -6.86
C GLU A 163 5.69 2.39 -6.70
N LEU A 164 5.53 1.19 -7.29
CA LEU A 164 6.55 0.15 -7.24
C LEU A 164 7.86 0.58 -7.94
N CYS A 165 7.78 1.23 -9.10
CA CYS A 165 8.96 1.77 -9.79
C CYS A 165 9.71 2.79 -8.94
N THR A 166 8.99 3.61 -8.18
CA THR A 166 9.55 4.66 -7.31
C THR A 166 10.31 4.02 -6.16
N VAL A 167 9.74 3.01 -5.52
CA VAL A 167 10.43 2.29 -4.44
C VAL A 167 11.65 1.54 -4.98
N LEU A 168 11.52 0.77 -6.07
CA LEU A 168 12.67 0.08 -6.70
C LEU A 168 13.81 1.04 -7.09
N THR A 169 13.47 2.27 -7.51
CA THR A 169 14.47 3.30 -7.83
C THR A 169 15.20 3.80 -6.58
N GLN A 170 14.52 3.95 -5.44
CA GLN A 170 15.13 4.36 -4.18
C GLN A 170 16.15 3.34 -3.67
N HIS A 171 15.86 2.05 -3.89
CA HIS A 171 16.74 0.95 -3.52
C HIS A 171 17.68 0.51 -4.65
N ALA A 172 17.83 1.31 -5.71
CA ALA A 172 18.75 0.99 -6.80
C ALA A 172 20.19 0.87 -6.27
N ALA A 173 20.90 -0.18 -6.69
CA ALA A 173 22.31 -0.32 -6.37
C ALA A 173 23.07 0.88 -6.98
N LYS A 174 23.60 1.76 -6.11
CA LYS A 174 24.44 2.88 -6.56
C LYS A 174 25.67 2.30 -7.24
N LYS A 175 25.79 2.45 -8.56
CA LYS A 175 27.08 2.24 -9.23
C LYS A 175 28.05 3.25 -8.62
N ARG A 176 29.06 2.76 -7.89
CA ARG A 176 30.25 3.56 -7.58
C ARG A 176 30.81 4.04 -8.92
N GLN A 177 30.70 5.34 -9.18
CA GLN A 177 31.46 6.03 -10.23
C GLN A 177 32.87 6.30 -9.69
#